data_AF-A0A6G0VPF9-F1
#
_entry.id   AF-A0A6G0VPF9-F1
#
_cell.length_a   1.000
_cell.length_b   1.000
_cell.length_c   1.000
_cell.angle_alpha   90.00
_cell.angle_beta   90.00
_cell.angle_gamma   90.00
#
_symmetry.space_group_name_H-M   'P 1'
#
loop_
_entity.id
_entity.type
_entity.pdbx_description
1 polymer ?
#
loop_
_entity_poly.entity_id
_entity_poly.type
_entity_poly.pdbx_seq_one_letter_code
_entity_poly.pdbx_strand_id
1 'polypeptide(L)'
;NVTSLRDTYNRDLIKVIREKGSIQSITSIASKKLLLNFLINKYNGFNWSDNYIEMLKKEITKFCLTSAFTMPVNNKTNSKPSGRPLIDNFILGSERTQRRKIQSLLSSLCITSPEVLSATKNLKKIKSAYKDVNKNCPIPYTPDEALAFMIDNKLTKQQYTNIRLGSKKRNCDIYPSYENIILEKKIVILET
;
A
#
# COMPACT_ATOMS: atom_id res chain seq x y z
N ASN A 1 -13.51 -46.47 30.13
CA ASN A 1 -13.10 -45.12 29.67
C ASN A 1 -14.19 -44.11 29.97
N VAL A 2 -14.30 -43.66 31.21
CA VAL A 2 -15.23 -42.59 31.60
C VAL A 2 -14.53 -41.27 31.29
N THR A 3 -14.86 -40.63 30.16
CA THR A 3 -14.44 -39.26 29.90
C THR A 3 -15.02 -38.37 30.99
N SER A 4 -14.18 -37.57 31.66
CA SER A 4 -14.65 -36.66 32.70
C SER A 4 -15.69 -35.71 32.11
N LEU A 5 -16.72 -35.35 32.89
CA LEU A 5 -17.72 -34.36 32.51
C LEU A 5 -17.06 -33.06 32.02
N ARG A 6 -15.93 -32.73 32.64
CA ARG A 6 -15.05 -31.61 32.28
C ARG A 6 -14.50 -31.71 30.85
N ASP A 7 -14.09 -32.90 30.42
CA ASP A 7 -13.53 -33.12 29.08
C ASP A 7 -14.61 -33.01 28.01
N THR A 8 -15.83 -33.44 28.35
CA THR A 8 -17.00 -33.33 27.48
C THR A 8 -17.37 -31.85 27.24
N TYR A 9 -17.41 -31.04 28.31
CA TYR A 9 -17.64 -29.60 28.21
C TYR A 9 -16.54 -28.88 27.43
N ASN A 10 -15.27 -29.19 27.72
CA ASN A 10 -14.14 -28.57 27.03
C ASN A 10 -14.17 -28.86 25.52
N ARG A 11 -14.48 -30.11 25.12
CA ARG A 11 -14.60 -30.48 23.70
C ARG A 11 -15.68 -29.67 22.99
N ASP A 12 -16.82 -29.50 23.63
CA ASP A 12 -17.94 -28.75 23.08
C ASP A 12 -17.66 -27.25 22.99
N LEU A 13 -17.02 -26.67 24.00
CA LEU A 13 -16.59 -25.28 23.98
C LEU A 13 -15.60 -25.02 22.83
N ILE A 14 -14.64 -25.92 22.60
CA ILE A 14 -13.71 -25.84 21.46
C ILE A 14 -14.47 -25.86 20.13
N LYS A 15 -15.50 -26.71 20.00
CA LYS A 15 -16.31 -26.80 18.78
C LYS A 15 -17.04 -25.48 18.48
N VAL A 16 -17.65 -24.86 19.48
CA VAL A 16 -18.34 -23.56 19.34
C VAL A 16 -17.37 -22.46 18.92
N ILE A 17 -16.18 -22.42 19.52
CA ILE A 17 -15.15 -21.43 19.18
C ILE A 17 -14.68 -21.59 17.73
N ARG A 18 -14.58 -22.82 17.23
CA ARG A 18 -14.21 -23.09 15.84
C ARG A 18 -15.32 -22.70 14.86
N GLU A 19 -16.57 -23.01 15.19
CA GLU A 19 -17.73 -22.76 14.31
C GLU A 19 -18.11 -21.28 14.21
N LYS A 20 -18.05 -20.52 15.31
CA LYS A 20 -18.42 -19.10 15.32
C LYS A 20 -17.31 -18.14 14.87
N GLY A 21 -16.14 -18.67 14.50
CA GLY A 21 -14.97 -17.86 14.14
C GLY A 21 -14.40 -17.06 15.32
N SER A 22 -13.35 -16.27 15.07
CA SER A 22 -12.59 -15.54 16.09
C SER A 22 -13.51 -14.67 16.95
N ILE A 23 -13.86 -15.19 18.13
CA ILE A 23 -14.46 -14.40 19.20
C ILE A 23 -13.37 -13.38 19.56
N GLN A 24 -13.52 -12.14 19.10
CA GLN A 24 -12.46 -11.12 19.00
C GLN A 24 -11.75 -10.79 20.34
N SER A 25 -12.23 -11.34 21.45
CA SER A 25 -11.42 -11.58 22.64
C SER A 25 -12.07 -12.72 23.43
N ILE A 26 -11.46 -13.92 23.42
CA ILE A 26 -11.92 -15.07 24.24
C ILE A 26 -11.91 -14.74 25.74
N THR A 27 -11.18 -13.70 26.12
CA THR A 27 -11.05 -13.19 27.49
C THR A 27 -12.12 -12.16 27.86
N SER A 28 -12.87 -11.61 26.89
CA SER A 28 -13.95 -10.64 27.12
C SER A 28 -15.11 -11.23 27.92
N ILE A 29 -15.71 -10.39 28.76
CA ILE A 29 -16.88 -10.72 29.57
C ILE A 29 -18.05 -11.17 28.69
N ALA A 30 -18.25 -10.54 27.53
CA ALA A 30 -19.31 -10.88 26.59
C ALA A 30 -19.16 -12.32 26.05
N SER A 31 -17.92 -12.70 25.74
CA SER A 31 -17.56 -14.02 25.24
C SER A 31 -17.82 -15.12 26.27
N LYS A 32 -17.41 -14.88 27.53
CA LYS A 32 -17.63 -15.82 28.64
C LYS A 32 -19.12 -16.02 28.91
N LYS A 33 -19.94 -14.96 28.84
CA LYS A 33 -21.40 -15.05 28.95
C LYS A 33 -22.00 -15.88 27.84
N LEU A 34 -21.52 -15.71 26.59
CA LEU A 34 -22.01 -16.48 25.44
C LEU A 34 -21.72 -17.98 25.61
N LEU A 35 -20.49 -18.34 26.03
CA LEU A 35 -20.12 -19.74 26.29
C LEU A 35 -20.92 -20.36 27.44
N LEU A 36 -21.17 -19.59 28.51
CA LEU A 36 -22.02 -20.06 29.61
C LEU A 36 -23.46 -20.31 29.15
N ASN A 37 -24.05 -19.36 28.41
CA ASN A 37 -25.40 -19.52 27.86
C ASN A 37 -25.48 -20.71 26.91
N PHE A 38 -24.43 -20.97 26.13
CA PHE A 38 -24.37 -22.15 25.27
C PHE A 38 -24.44 -23.46 26.08
N LEU A 39 -23.65 -23.58 27.17
CA LEU A 39 -23.69 -24.77 28.02
C LEU A 39 -25.05 -24.94 28.71
N ILE A 40 -25.63 -23.86 29.22
CA ILE A 40 -26.96 -23.88 29.85
C ILE A 40 -28.00 -24.38 28.83
N ASN A 41 -28.00 -23.85 27.61
CA ASN A 41 -28.95 -24.24 26.58
C ASN A 41 -28.74 -25.68 26.09
N LYS A 42 -27.48 -26.13 25.97
CA LYS A 42 -27.16 -27.46 25.44
C LYS A 42 -27.47 -28.58 26.43
N TYR A 43 -27.26 -28.33 27.72
CA TYR A 43 -27.40 -29.34 28.77
C TYR A 43 -28.64 -29.12 29.65
N ASN A 44 -29.62 -28.35 29.18
CA ASN A 44 -30.85 -27.99 29.90
C ASN A 44 -30.58 -27.48 31.33
N GLY A 45 -29.56 -26.63 31.47
CA GLY A 45 -29.05 -26.13 32.74
C GLY A 45 -29.92 -25.09 33.46
N PHE A 46 -31.18 -24.95 33.07
CA PHE A 46 -32.14 -24.02 33.70
C PHE A 46 -32.40 -24.36 35.18
N ASN A 47 -32.18 -25.62 35.59
CA ASN A 47 -32.40 -26.11 36.95
C ASN A 47 -31.09 -26.29 37.74
N TRP A 48 -29.96 -25.74 37.27
CA TRP A 48 -28.70 -25.84 37.99
C TRP A 48 -28.69 -24.92 39.21
N SER A 49 -28.08 -25.40 40.30
CA SER A 49 -27.88 -24.56 41.48
C SER A 49 -26.92 -23.42 41.21
N ASP A 50 -27.11 -22.28 41.88
CA ASP A 50 -26.24 -21.11 41.72
C ASP A 50 -24.76 -21.43 41.97
N ASN A 51 -24.49 -22.33 42.92
CA ASN A 51 -23.14 -22.81 43.21
C ASN A 51 -22.52 -23.58 42.02
N TYR A 52 -23.31 -24.37 41.31
CA TYR A 52 -22.84 -25.07 40.11
C TYR A 52 -22.58 -24.10 38.96
N ILE A 53 -23.42 -23.07 38.80
CA ILE A 53 -23.23 -22.02 37.80
C ILE A 53 -21.96 -21.20 38.10
N GLU A 54 -21.70 -20.86 39.36
CA GLU A 54 -20.46 -20.24 39.84
C GLU A 54 -19.22 -21.07 39.50
N MET A 55 -19.27 -22.39 39.77
CA MET A 55 -18.20 -23.31 39.42
C MET A 55 -17.94 -23.34 37.91
N LEU A 56 -19.00 -23.39 37.09
CA LEU A 56 -18.87 -23.36 35.63
C LEU A 56 -18.27 -22.05 35.12
N LYS A 57 -18.64 -20.89 35.70
CA LYS A 57 -18.01 -19.61 35.35
C LYS A 57 -16.49 -19.64 35.60
N LYS A 58 -16.06 -20.25 36.72
CA LYS A 58 -14.63 -20.42 37.05
C LYS A 58 -13.93 -21.33 36.04
N GLU A 59 -14.55 -22.47 35.69
CA GLU A 59 -13.98 -23.39 34.69
C GLU A 59 -13.95 -22.78 33.29
N ILE A 60 -14.98 -22.06 32.84
CA ILE A 60 -14.97 -21.33 31.56
C ILE A 60 -13.85 -20.29 31.57
N THR A 61 -13.66 -19.58 32.68
CA THR A 61 -12.57 -18.60 32.80
C THR A 61 -11.20 -19.27 32.70
N LYS A 62 -11.01 -20.39 33.42
CA LYS A 62 -9.80 -21.21 33.36
C LYS A 62 -9.54 -21.72 31.93
N PHE A 63 -10.58 -22.23 31.28
CA PHE A 63 -10.55 -22.70 29.90
C PHE A 63 -10.19 -21.59 28.92
N CYS A 64 -10.78 -20.39 29.04
CA CYS A 64 -10.42 -19.24 28.20
C CYS A 64 -8.96 -18.82 28.38
N LEU A 65 -8.43 -18.88 29.62
CA LEU A 65 -7.04 -18.55 29.91
C LEU A 65 -6.06 -19.60 29.36
N THR A 66 -6.39 -20.89 29.47
CA THR A 66 -5.53 -21.97 28.96
C THR A 66 -5.58 -22.09 27.43
N SER A 67 -6.76 -21.90 26.84
CA SER A 67 -6.94 -21.92 25.37
C SER A 67 -6.34 -20.69 24.68
N ALA A 68 -6.32 -19.52 25.33
CA ALA A 68 -5.62 -18.34 24.84
C ALA A 68 -4.08 -18.52 24.76
N PHE A 69 -3.50 -19.44 25.54
CA PHE A 69 -2.06 -19.70 25.57
C PHE A 69 -1.62 -20.80 24.58
N THR A 70 -2.55 -21.66 24.15
CA THR A 70 -2.25 -22.86 23.34
C THR A 70 -2.70 -22.76 21.89
N MET A 71 -3.62 -21.85 21.58
CA MET A 71 -3.83 -21.45 20.20
C MET A 71 -2.64 -20.57 19.79
N PRO A 72 -2.04 -20.75 18.60
CA PRO A 72 -1.15 -19.75 18.04
C PRO A 72 -2.00 -18.52 17.81
N VAL A 73 -2.12 -17.69 18.83
CA VAL A 73 -2.49 -16.30 18.65
C VAL A 73 -1.45 -15.84 17.67
N ASN A 74 -1.91 -15.40 16.49
CA ASN A 74 -1.10 -14.63 15.58
C ASN A 74 -0.88 -13.27 16.27
N ASN A 75 -0.17 -13.32 17.40
CA ASN A 75 0.44 -12.21 18.06
C ASN A 75 1.40 -11.72 16.98
N LYS A 76 1.03 -10.62 16.33
CA LYS A 76 2.01 -9.71 15.79
C LYS A 76 2.88 -9.27 16.97
N THR A 77 3.77 -10.16 17.39
CA THR A 77 4.97 -9.80 18.10
C THR A 77 5.74 -8.89 17.17
N ASN A 78 6.66 -8.11 17.73
CA ASN A 78 7.54 -7.20 17.02
C ASN A 78 8.51 -7.92 16.06
N SER A 79 8.03 -8.83 15.22
CA SER A 79 8.72 -9.28 14.04
C SER A 79 8.91 -8.06 13.14
N LYS A 80 10.14 -7.80 12.72
CA LYS A 80 10.43 -6.89 11.61
C LYS A 80 9.39 -7.18 10.52
N PRO A 81 8.67 -6.18 10.00
CA PRO A 81 7.65 -6.43 8.98
C PRO A 81 8.31 -7.18 7.83
N SER A 82 7.94 -8.45 7.66
CA SER A 82 8.35 -9.22 6.50
C SER A 82 7.56 -8.65 5.32
N GLY A 83 8.27 -7.95 4.46
CA GLY A 83 7.68 -7.21 3.36
C GLY A 83 8.69 -6.30 2.71
N ARG A 84 8.33 -5.76 1.55
CA ARG A 84 9.12 -4.72 0.92
C ARG A 84 9.20 -3.52 1.88
N PRO A 85 10.39 -2.96 2.13
CA PRO A 85 10.52 -1.77 2.97
C PRO A 85 9.57 -0.68 2.44
N LEU A 86 8.79 -0.11 3.35
CA LEU A 86 7.91 0.99 2.98
C LEU A 86 8.76 2.21 2.66
N ILE A 87 8.41 2.87 1.56
CA ILE A 87 8.94 4.20 1.28
C ILE A 87 8.14 5.13 2.19
N ASP A 88 8.73 5.57 3.29
CA ASP A 88 8.04 6.41 4.27
C ASP A 88 7.74 7.79 3.69
N ASN A 89 8.67 8.35 2.91
CA ASN A 89 8.49 9.64 2.27
C ASN A 89 7.48 9.55 1.12
N PHE A 90 6.37 10.30 1.22
CA PHE A 90 5.33 10.35 0.19
C PHE A 90 5.87 10.84 -1.16
N ILE A 91 6.74 11.86 -1.15
CA ILE A 91 7.26 12.52 -2.36
C ILE A 91 8.15 11.58 -3.16
N LEU A 92 8.97 10.76 -2.47
CA LEU A 92 9.90 9.83 -3.10
C LEU A 92 9.22 8.56 -3.64
N GLY A 93 7.94 8.34 -3.34
CA GLY A 93 7.18 7.22 -3.87
C GLY A 93 6.85 7.39 -5.35
N SER A 94 6.77 6.27 -6.09
CA SER A 94 6.24 6.29 -7.46
C SER A 94 4.80 6.81 -7.51
N GLU A 95 4.36 7.35 -8.65
CA GLU A 95 3.00 7.92 -8.79
C GLU A 95 1.91 6.90 -8.38
N ARG A 96 2.08 5.62 -8.73
CA ARG A 96 1.18 4.53 -8.30
C ARG A 96 1.12 4.40 -6.77
N THR A 97 2.26 4.51 -6.09
CA THR A 97 2.37 4.39 -4.64
C THR A 97 1.71 5.59 -3.95
N GLN A 98 1.96 6.79 -4.46
CA GLN A 98 1.32 8.03 -3.99
C GLN A 98 -0.21 7.94 -4.11
N ARG A 99 -0.72 7.49 -5.26
CA ARG A 99 -2.18 7.30 -5.49
C ARG A 99 -2.78 6.31 -4.51
N ARG A 100 -2.14 5.16 -4.25
CA ARG A 100 -2.63 4.18 -3.27
C ARG A 100 -2.67 4.74 -1.85
N LYS A 101 -1.64 5.49 -1.45
CA LYS A 101 -1.61 6.19 -0.14
C LYS A 101 -2.74 7.21 -0.01
N ILE A 102 -2.99 8.03 -1.05
CA ILE A 102 -4.12 8.97 -1.07
C ILE A 102 -5.46 8.22 -0.96
N GLN A 103 -5.65 7.16 -1.76
CA GLN A 103 -6.88 6.37 -1.73
C GLN A 103 -7.15 5.77 -0.36
N SER A 104 -6.09 5.23 0.28
CA SER A 104 -6.14 4.74 1.65
C SER A 104 -6.62 5.82 2.62
N LEU A 105 -6.06 7.03 2.54
CA LEU A 105 -6.46 8.17 3.40
C LEU A 105 -7.90 8.61 3.16
N LEU A 106 -8.33 8.69 1.90
CA LEU A 106 -9.72 9.04 1.56
C LEU A 106 -10.70 8.00 2.09
N SER A 107 -10.35 6.72 1.97
CA SER A 107 -11.16 5.62 2.50
C SER A 107 -11.20 5.60 4.03
N SER A 108 -10.08 5.92 4.69
CA SER A 108 -9.98 5.85 6.14
C SER A 108 -10.63 7.04 6.86
N LEU A 109 -10.59 8.24 6.27
CA LEU A 109 -11.19 9.43 6.89
C LEU A 109 -12.67 9.66 6.47
N CYS A 110 -13.28 8.77 5.68
CA CYS A 110 -14.65 8.95 5.16
C CYS A 110 -14.89 10.34 4.54
N ILE A 111 -13.87 10.93 3.92
CA ILE A 111 -13.93 12.30 3.41
C ILE A 111 -14.68 12.30 2.08
N THR A 112 -16.00 12.40 2.19
CA THR A 112 -16.89 12.87 1.14
C THR A 112 -17.24 14.34 1.35
N SER A 113 -16.33 15.11 1.96
CA SER A 113 -16.51 16.55 2.10
C SER A 113 -16.46 17.21 0.72
N PRO A 114 -17.48 18.00 0.34
CA PRO A 114 -17.50 18.74 -0.93
C PRO A 114 -16.30 19.65 -1.13
N GLU A 115 -15.74 20.18 -0.04
CA GLU A 115 -14.57 21.06 -0.02
C GLU A 115 -13.31 20.32 -0.49
N VAL A 116 -13.10 19.08 -0.04
CA VAL A 116 -11.96 18.25 -0.47
C VAL A 116 -12.13 17.77 -1.90
N LEU A 117 -13.35 17.44 -2.33
CA LEU A 117 -13.67 17.15 -3.73
C LEU A 117 -13.45 18.37 -4.63
N SER A 118 -13.75 19.58 -4.16
CA SER A 118 -13.48 20.83 -4.86
C SER A 118 -11.98 21.12 -4.97
N ALA A 119 -11.23 20.97 -3.87
CA ALA A 119 -9.78 21.14 -3.85
C ALA A 119 -9.06 20.16 -4.82
N THR A 120 -9.53 18.92 -4.92
CA THR A 120 -8.98 17.93 -5.87
C THR A 120 -9.32 18.22 -7.34
N LYS A 121 -10.45 18.89 -7.63
CA LYS A 121 -10.76 19.38 -8.98
C LYS A 121 -9.82 20.52 -9.41
N ASN A 122 -9.47 21.41 -8.49
CA ASN A 122 -8.48 22.47 -8.74
C ASN A 122 -7.10 21.89 -9.08
N LEU A 123 -6.71 20.75 -8.50
CA LEU A 123 -5.47 20.04 -8.87
C LEU A 123 -5.45 19.56 -10.33
N LYS A 124 -6.59 19.17 -10.92
CA LYS A 124 -6.64 18.81 -12.35
C LYS A 124 -6.38 20.02 -13.23
N LYS A 125 -6.94 21.18 -12.86
CA LYS A 125 -6.70 22.46 -13.54
C LYS A 125 -5.24 22.93 -13.39
N ILE A 126 -4.64 22.72 -12.22
CA ILE A 126 -3.21 22.96 -11.99
C ILE A 126 -2.36 22.00 -12.84
N LYS A 127 -2.70 20.70 -12.92
CA LYS A 127 -2.01 19.74 -13.79
C LYS A 127 -2.09 20.11 -15.27
N SER A 128 -3.25 20.56 -15.76
CA SER A 128 -3.36 21.05 -17.14
C SER A 128 -2.55 22.32 -17.37
N ALA A 129 -2.56 23.26 -16.41
CA ALA A 129 -1.73 24.47 -16.47
C ALA A 129 -0.23 24.15 -16.49
N TYR A 130 0.25 23.21 -15.67
CA TYR A 130 1.64 22.72 -15.74
C TYR A 130 1.97 22.03 -17.08
N LYS A 131 0.98 21.37 -17.70
CA LYS A 131 1.14 20.80 -19.05
C LYS A 131 1.31 21.90 -20.10
N ASP A 132 0.64 23.03 -19.91
CA ASP A 132 0.79 24.22 -20.76
C ASP A 132 2.10 24.99 -20.48
N VAL A 133 2.65 24.95 -19.27
CA VAL A 133 4.01 25.49 -18.99
C VAL A 133 5.07 24.78 -19.85
N ASN A 134 4.92 23.49 -20.12
CA ASN A 134 5.80 22.73 -21.03
C ASN A 134 5.59 23.06 -22.52
N LYS A 135 4.52 23.79 -22.93
CA LYS A 135 4.40 24.26 -24.33
C LYS A 135 5.45 25.31 -24.68
N ASN A 136 5.99 26.02 -23.69
CA ASN A 136 7.01 27.04 -23.90
C ASN A 136 8.45 26.50 -23.75
N CYS A 137 8.62 25.18 -23.56
CA CYS A 137 9.94 24.59 -23.59
C CYS A 137 10.47 24.56 -25.04
N PRO A 138 11.74 24.97 -25.27
CA PRO A 138 12.36 24.84 -26.58
C PRO A 138 12.30 23.39 -27.05
N ILE A 139 11.87 23.18 -28.29
CA ILE A 139 11.83 21.86 -28.92
C ILE A 139 13.28 21.48 -29.28
N PRO A 140 13.81 20.34 -28.80
CA PRO A 140 15.15 19.90 -29.16
C PRO A 140 15.26 19.57 -30.65
N TYR A 141 16.40 19.86 -31.25
CA TYR A 141 16.72 19.43 -32.60
C TYR A 141 16.84 17.91 -32.69
N THR A 142 16.29 17.35 -33.76
CA THR A 142 16.61 15.99 -34.18
C THR A 142 18.05 15.91 -34.71
N PRO A 143 18.67 14.71 -34.76
CA PRO A 143 20.03 14.56 -35.29
C PRO A 143 20.20 15.08 -36.72
N ASP A 144 19.20 14.89 -37.57
CA ASP A 144 19.19 15.35 -38.96
C ASP A 144 19.08 16.88 -39.05
N GLU A 145 18.13 17.50 -38.34
CA GLU A 145 18.03 18.96 -38.29
C GLU A 145 19.31 19.60 -37.72
N ALA A 146 19.94 18.96 -36.75
CA ALA A 146 21.21 19.42 -36.20
C ALA A 146 22.37 19.27 -37.19
N LEU A 147 22.37 18.22 -38.03
CA LEU A 147 23.33 18.04 -39.12
C LEU A 147 23.15 19.15 -40.17
N ALA A 148 21.91 19.40 -40.60
CA ALA A 148 21.59 20.48 -41.53
C ALA A 148 22.03 21.84 -40.96
N PHE A 149 21.69 22.13 -39.70
CA PHE A 149 22.12 23.34 -38.99
C PHE A 149 23.64 23.50 -38.97
N MET A 150 24.41 22.41 -38.74
CA MET A 150 25.87 22.45 -38.78
C MET A 150 26.40 22.77 -40.19
N ILE A 151 25.79 22.20 -41.24
CA ILE A 151 26.20 22.41 -42.64
C ILE A 151 25.88 23.83 -43.10
N ASP A 152 24.64 24.28 -42.87
CA ASP A 152 24.14 25.60 -43.28
C ASP A 152 24.99 26.73 -42.68
N ASN A 153 25.39 26.56 -41.41
CA ASN A 153 26.19 27.55 -40.69
C ASN A 153 27.70 27.30 -40.78
N LYS A 154 28.15 26.28 -41.54
CA LYS A 154 29.56 25.90 -41.71
C LYS A 154 30.31 25.73 -40.39
N LEU A 155 29.65 25.12 -39.40
CA LEU A 155 30.20 24.98 -38.05
C LEU A 155 31.23 23.84 -37.99
N THR A 156 32.36 24.09 -37.36
CA THR A 156 33.29 23.04 -36.95
C THR A 156 32.72 22.22 -35.80
N LYS A 157 33.19 20.97 -35.65
CA LYS A 157 32.85 20.09 -34.51
C LYS A 157 32.99 20.78 -33.15
N GLN A 158 34.07 21.54 -32.96
CA GLN A 158 34.35 22.22 -31.70
C GLN A 158 33.37 23.38 -31.45
N GLN A 159 33.05 24.18 -32.48
CA GLN A 159 32.06 25.25 -32.36
C GLN A 159 30.67 24.70 -32.01
N TYR A 160 30.23 23.65 -32.69
CA TYR A 160 28.97 22.97 -32.37
C TYR A 160 28.95 22.46 -30.92
N THR A 161 30.05 21.82 -30.49
CA THR A 161 30.18 21.32 -29.11
C THR A 161 30.09 22.46 -28.08
N ASN A 162 30.71 23.61 -28.36
CA ASN A 162 30.65 24.78 -27.50
C ASN A 162 29.22 25.35 -27.40
N ILE A 163 28.49 25.44 -28.51
CA ILE A 163 27.09 25.88 -28.55
C ILE A 163 26.23 24.93 -27.70
N ARG A 164 26.36 23.62 -27.91
CA ARG A 164 25.66 22.60 -27.14
C ARG A 164 25.95 22.71 -25.65
N LEU A 165 27.22 22.79 -25.25
CA LEU A 165 27.61 22.95 -23.84
C LEU A 165 27.07 24.26 -23.26
N GLY A 166 27.07 25.35 -24.03
CA GLY A 166 26.51 26.64 -23.63
C GLY A 166 25.00 26.58 -23.35
N SER A 167 24.25 25.84 -24.17
CA SER A 167 22.81 25.61 -23.96
C SER A 167 22.57 24.73 -22.72
N LYS A 168 23.33 23.64 -22.58
CA LYS A 168 23.21 22.69 -21.46
C LYS A 168 23.53 23.33 -20.11
N LYS A 169 24.51 24.23 -20.05
CA LYS A 169 24.82 25.03 -18.85
C LYS A 169 23.65 25.90 -18.38
N ARG A 170 22.73 26.26 -19.27
CA ARG A 170 21.51 27.03 -18.99
C ARG A 170 20.28 26.14 -18.85
N ASN A 171 20.47 24.84 -18.57
CA ASN A 171 19.41 23.84 -18.45
C ASN A 171 18.53 23.70 -19.71
N CYS A 172 19.08 24.03 -20.89
CA CYS A 172 18.40 23.89 -22.17
C CYS A 172 19.14 22.84 -23.01
N ASP A 173 18.67 21.59 -23.02
CA ASP A 173 19.28 20.50 -23.80
C ASP A 173 18.64 20.41 -25.19
N ILE A 174 18.90 21.43 -26.02
CA ILE A 174 18.26 21.59 -27.34
C ILE A 174 19.05 20.86 -28.44
N TYR A 175 20.35 20.67 -28.25
CA TYR A 175 21.23 20.17 -29.30
C TYR A 175 21.68 18.72 -29.05
N PRO A 176 21.49 17.79 -30.00
CA PRO A 176 21.92 16.40 -29.86
C PRO A 176 23.45 16.28 -29.77
N SER A 177 23.94 15.15 -29.26
CA SER A 177 25.38 14.89 -29.21
C SER A 177 25.96 14.80 -30.62
N TYR A 178 27.24 15.15 -30.78
CA TYR A 178 27.93 15.06 -32.06
C TYR A 178 28.01 13.61 -32.57
N GLU A 179 28.09 12.63 -31.66
CA GLU A 179 28.08 11.21 -32.02
C GLU A 179 26.79 10.80 -32.73
N ASN A 180 25.63 11.30 -32.26
CA ASN A 180 24.35 11.05 -32.92
C ASN A 180 24.30 11.67 -34.32
N ILE A 181 24.87 12.85 -34.50
CA ILE A 181 24.97 13.52 -35.81
C ILE A 181 25.85 12.73 -36.78
N ILE A 182 26.94 12.12 -36.31
CA ILE A 182 27.80 11.27 -37.15
C ILE A 182 27.04 10.04 -37.64
N LEU A 183 26.22 9.43 -36.77
CA LEU A 183 25.40 8.28 -37.16
C LEU A 183 24.44 8.67 -38.29
N GLU A 184 23.78 9.81 -38.15
CA GLU A 184 22.88 10.33 -39.19
C GLU A 184 23.62 10.62 -40.50
N LYS A 185 24.78 11.29 -40.41
CA LYS A 185 25.62 11.55 -41.58
C LYS A 185 25.99 10.26 -42.33
N LYS A 186 26.27 9.18 -41.61
CA LYS A 186 26.58 7.88 -42.23
C LYS A 186 25.38 7.29 -42.95
N ILE A 187 24.18 7.43 -42.37
CA ILE A 187 22.93 6.96 -42.99
C ILE A 187 22.69 7.72 -44.30
N VAL A 188 22.75 9.05 -44.26
CA VAL A 188 22.54 9.89 -45.46
C VAL A 188 23.51 9.53 -46.59
N ILE A 189 24.79 9.29 -46.29
CA ILE A 189 25.79 8.88 -47.30
C ILE A 189 25.50 7.49 -47.89
N LEU A 190 24.87 6.59 -47.14
CA LEU A 190 24.51 5.25 -47.62
C LEU A 190 23.24 5.25 -48.48
N GLU A 191 22.40 6.26 -48.35
CA GLU A 191 21.15 6.40 -49.10
C GLU A 191 21.32 7.18 -50.43
N THR A 192 22.45 7.87 -50.61
CA THR A 192 22.83 8.61 -51.83
C THR A 192 23.75 7.81 -52.73
#